data_AF-A0A5K7TTL7-F1
#
_entry.id   AF-A0A5K7TTL7-F1
#
_cell.length_a   1.000
_cell.length_b   1.000
_cell.length_c   1.000
_cell.angle_alpha   90.00
_cell.angle_beta   90.00
_cell.angle_gamma   90.00
#
_symmetry.space_group_name_H-M   'P 1'
#
loop_
_entity.id
_entity.type
_entity.pdbx_description
1 polymer ?
#
loop_
_entity_poly.entity_id
_entity_poly.type
_entity_poly.pdbx_seq_one_letter_code
_entity_poly.pdbx_strand_id
1 'polypeptide(L)'
;MGSLGYFEEVFGKHGLMIPVFSNFGILQDLCAELAGVENPSDEEIQSVLSMVYTPGHLAAMVLSRYPTVPFVSDFKVSIAESVEAHFLGLGHVAVAGLMPVVEGVGRRLYEHKKLGPRRGNGIVNRFNALTDFAIAEVNERKLGDYAEVHSMLNSFRVFLGGFFYSDSEVYPISDKTNRNGVTHGAYDDGDFGSPLNFYKTLGAIDMLCLIASFQVFPPKATPESNALAMHYQSIRNLNNYSRDKWSKFFAEP
;
A
#
# COMPACT_ATOMS: atom_id res chain seq x y z
N MET A 1 11.09 8.50 22.54
CA MET A 1 9.85 8.47 21.73
C MET A 1 10.06 9.41 20.56
N GLY A 2 10.05 8.89 19.33
CA GLY A 2 10.09 9.74 18.13
C GLY A 2 8.82 10.57 18.04
N SER A 3 8.91 11.82 17.58
CA SER A 3 7.75 12.63 17.24
C SER A 3 7.07 12.05 16.00
N LEU A 4 5.80 12.38 15.73
CA LEU A 4 5.14 11.86 14.53
C LEU A 4 5.80 12.35 13.22
N GLY A 5 6.44 13.53 13.25
CA GLY A 5 7.29 14.00 12.14
C GLY A 5 8.53 13.15 11.92
N TYR A 6 9.06 12.48 12.95
CA TYR A 6 10.16 11.51 12.79
C TYR A 6 9.72 10.29 11.98
N PHE A 7 8.48 9.82 12.14
CA PHE A 7 7.96 8.70 11.36
C PHE A 7 7.80 9.11 9.90
N GLU A 8 7.26 10.31 9.63
CA GLU A 8 7.17 10.83 8.26
C GLU A 8 8.55 10.86 7.57
N GLU A 9 9.58 11.32 8.27
CA GLU A 9 10.94 11.38 7.75
C GLU A 9 11.51 9.99 7.46
N VAL A 10 11.43 9.06 8.43
CA VAL A 10 11.99 7.71 8.31
C VAL A 10 11.32 6.94 7.17
N PHE A 11 9.99 6.90 7.14
CA PHE A 11 9.26 6.21 6.08
C PHE A 11 9.47 6.90 4.71
N GLY A 12 9.44 8.24 4.69
CA GLY A 12 9.60 9.03 3.47
C GLY A 12 10.94 8.82 2.76
N LYS A 13 12.04 8.64 3.50
CA LYS A 13 13.38 8.33 2.93
C LYS A 13 13.38 7.10 2.03
N HIS A 14 12.51 6.13 2.31
CA HIS A 14 12.42 4.86 1.58
C HIS A 14 11.24 4.82 0.59
N GLY A 15 10.61 5.98 0.32
CA GLY A 15 9.42 6.05 -0.52
C GLY A 15 8.25 5.27 0.05
N LEU A 16 8.09 5.31 1.38
CA LEU A 16 6.99 4.69 2.10
C LEU A 16 6.03 5.74 2.64
N MET A 17 4.76 5.36 2.71
CA MET A 17 3.81 6.01 3.60
C MET A 17 3.77 5.27 4.93
N ILE A 18 3.35 5.95 5.99
CA ILE A 18 3.08 5.31 7.28
C ILE A 18 1.87 4.37 7.09
N PRO A 19 2.01 3.04 7.30
CA PRO A 19 0.91 2.11 7.11
C PRO A 19 -0.26 2.42 8.03
N VAL A 20 -1.46 2.55 7.46
CA VAL A 20 -2.70 2.68 8.25
C VAL A 20 -3.14 1.33 8.79
N PHE A 21 -4.09 1.34 9.72
CA PHE A 21 -4.68 0.14 10.33
C PHE A 21 -3.68 -0.76 11.08
N SER A 22 -2.48 -0.24 11.34
CA SER A 22 -1.46 -0.84 12.19
C SER A 22 -1.58 -0.27 13.60
N ASN A 23 -1.29 -1.07 14.62
CA ASN A 23 -1.20 -0.53 15.97
C ASN A 23 0.11 0.26 16.15
N PHE A 24 0.11 1.22 17.07
CA PHE A 24 1.26 2.10 17.27
C PHE A 24 2.54 1.36 17.69
N GLY A 25 2.43 0.24 18.40
CA GLY A 25 3.58 -0.60 18.76
C GLY A 25 4.28 -1.18 17.53
N ILE A 26 3.50 -1.75 16.60
CA ILE A 26 3.99 -2.21 15.31
C ILE A 26 4.68 -1.05 14.57
N LEU A 27 4.03 0.13 14.49
CA LEU A 27 4.64 1.29 13.81
C LEU A 27 5.97 1.71 14.44
N GLN A 28 6.09 1.66 15.77
CA GLN A 28 7.34 1.93 16.47
C GLN A 28 8.43 0.93 16.09
N ASP A 29 8.10 -0.37 16.06
CA ASP A 29 9.02 -1.43 15.68
C ASP A 29 9.50 -1.24 14.23
N LEU A 30 8.57 -1.00 13.29
CA LEU A 30 8.90 -0.71 11.88
C LEU A 30 9.83 0.51 11.76
N CYS A 31 9.51 1.60 12.47
CA CYS A 31 10.29 2.82 12.43
C CYS A 31 11.70 2.62 13.00
N ALA A 32 11.83 1.82 14.06
CA ALA A 32 13.12 1.48 14.66
C ALA A 32 13.99 0.62 13.72
N GLU A 33 13.39 -0.39 13.08
CA GLU A 33 14.09 -1.24 12.10
C GLU A 33 14.59 -0.41 10.90
N LEU A 34 13.75 0.45 10.33
CA LEU A 34 14.13 1.31 9.19
C LEU A 34 15.20 2.34 9.58
N ALA A 35 15.11 2.93 10.77
CA ALA A 35 16.09 3.90 11.24
C ALA A 35 17.42 3.27 11.66
N GLY A 36 17.43 1.98 11.97
CA GLY A 36 18.62 1.23 12.41
C GLY A 36 19.59 0.90 11.27
N VAL A 37 19.15 1.05 10.01
CA VAL A 37 19.93 0.70 8.82
C VAL A 37 20.09 1.96 7.95
N GLU A 38 21.33 2.36 7.66
CA GLU A 38 21.61 3.60 6.93
C GLU A 38 21.09 3.58 5.48
N ASN A 39 21.14 2.41 4.83
CA ASN A 39 20.66 2.18 3.47
C ASN A 39 20.12 0.74 3.34
N PRO A 40 18.92 0.45 3.85
CA PRO A 40 18.36 -0.89 3.79
C PRO A 40 18.08 -1.28 2.34
N SER A 41 18.29 -2.56 2.02
CA SER A 41 17.91 -3.12 0.71
C SER A 41 16.39 -3.18 0.55
N ASP A 42 15.92 -3.33 -0.69
CA ASP A 42 14.50 -3.48 -0.96
C ASP A 42 13.92 -4.73 -0.27
N GLU A 43 14.70 -5.80 -0.11
CA GLU A 43 14.32 -7.00 0.65
C GLU A 43 14.21 -6.75 2.16
N GLU A 44 15.09 -5.92 2.73
CA GLU A 44 15.03 -5.53 4.14
C GLU A 44 13.77 -4.70 4.41
N ILE A 45 13.51 -3.69 3.56
CA ILE A 45 12.30 -2.87 3.65
C ILE A 45 11.04 -3.74 3.46
N GLN A 46 11.07 -4.66 2.50
CA GLN A 46 9.99 -5.61 2.28
C GLN A 46 9.71 -6.47 3.52
N SER A 47 10.77 -6.98 4.18
CA SER A 47 10.65 -7.77 5.40
C SER A 47 9.93 -6.97 6.49
N VAL A 48 10.32 -5.70 6.66
CA VAL A 48 9.71 -4.78 7.62
C VAL A 48 8.21 -4.59 7.32
N LEU A 49 7.84 -4.29 6.07
CA LEU A 49 6.43 -4.11 5.70
C LEU A 49 5.60 -5.41 5.81
N SER A 50 6.22 -6.58 5.66
CA SER A 50 5.53 -7.87 5.76
C SER A 50 4.95 -8.13 7.17
N MET A 51 5.46 -7.43 8.19
CA MET A 51 4.92 -7.46 9.55
C MET A 51 3.53 -6.83 9.65
N VAL A 52 3.21 -5.88 8.76
CA VAL A 52 1.87 -5.26 8.65
C VAL A 52 0.99 -6.07 7.72
N TYR A 53 1.49 -6.36 6.52
CA TYR A 53 0.74 -7.00 5.43
C TYR A 53 0.77 -8.54 5.53
N THR A 54 0.39 -9.04 6.71
CA THR A 54 0.31 -10.48 6.98
C THR A 54 -0.87 -11.12 6.25
N PRO A 55 -0.84 -12.45 5.99
CA PRO A 55 -1.99 -13.17 5.44
C PRO A 55 -3.29 -12.95 6.23
N GLY A 56 -3.21 -12.90 7.56
CA GLY A 56 -4.35 -12.65 8.43
C GLY A 56 -4.93 -11.24 8.26
N HIS A 57 -4.06 -10.22 8.25
CA HIS A 57 -4.47 -8.84 8.03
C HIS A 57 -5.13 -8.67 6.66
N LEU A 58 -4.47 -9.15 5.59
CA LEU A 58 -4.97 -9.02 4.22
C LEU A 58 -6.29 -9.77 4.01
N ALA A 59 -6.44 -10.96 4.58
CA ALA A 59 -7.71 -11.70 4.49
C ALA A 59 -8.86 -10.96 5.18
N ALA A 60 -8.62 -10.37 6.36
CA ALA A 60 -9.62 -9.56 7.05
C ALA A 60 -10.00 -8.31 6.24
N MET A 61 -9.02 -7.63 5.63
CA MET A 61 -9.24 -6.48 4.75
C MET A 61 -10.07 -6.85 3.51
N VAL A 62 -9.70 -7.93 2.83
CA VAL A 62 -10.38 -8.45 1.62
C VAL A 62 -11.83 -8.83 1.88
N LEU A 63 -12.14 -9.47 3.01
CA LEU A 63 -13.51 -9.90 3.28
C LEU A 63 -14.38 -8.83 3.96
N SER A 64 -13.78 -7.95 4.76
CA SER A 64 -14.57 -7.04 5.62
C SER A 64 -14.48 -5.57 5.21
N ARG A 65 -13.32 -5.09 4.77
CA ARG A 65 -13.09 -3.64 4.54
C ARG A 65 -13.26 -3.26 3.07
N TYR A 66 -12.47 -3.83 2.16
CA TYR A 66 -12.53 -3.44 0.75
C TYR A 66 -13.94 -3.60 0.15
N PRO A 67 -14.74 -4.63 0.49
CA PRO A 67 -16.09 -4.78 -0.05
C PRO A 67 -17.12 -3.78 0.47
N THR A 68 -16.84 -3.08 1.58
CA THR A 68 -17.83 -2.25 2.29
C THR A 68 -17.53 -0.76 2.20
N VAL A 69 -16.28 -0.38 1.93
CA VAL A 69 -15.87 1.02 1.83
C VAL A 69 -16.34 1.62 0.50
N PRO A 70 -16.99 2.82 0.51
CA PRO A 70 -17.44 3.49 -0.71
C PRO A 70 -16.33 3.64 -1.76
N PHE A 71 -16.67 3.39 -3.02
CA PHE A 71 -15.80 3.45 -4.21
C PHE A 71 -14.69 2.39 -4.25
N VAL A 72 -14.13 1.98 -3.12
CA VAL A 72 -13.19 0.85 -3.02
C VAL A 72 -13.93 -0.46 -3.30
N SER A 73 -15.16 -0.59 -2.84
CA SER A 73 -16.02 -1.76 -3.05
C SER A 73 -16.30 -2.07 -4.52
N ASP A 74 -16.22 -1.06 -5.39
CA ASP A 74 -16.35 -1.23 -6.85
C ASP A 74 -15.15 -1.99 -7.45
N PHE A 75 -14.02 -2.04 -6.74
CA PHE A 75 -12.78 -2.73 -7.14
C PHE A 75 -12.46 -3.95 -6.27
N LYS A 76 -13.39 -4.38 -5.40
CA LYS A 76 -13.15 -5.47 -4.44
C LYS A 76 -12.63 -6.77 -5.08
N VAL A 77 -13.06 -7.07 -6.31
CA VAL A 77 -12.62 -8.26 -7.05
C VAL A 77 -11.18 -8.09 -7.49
N SER A 78 -10.84 -6.99 -8.18
CA SER A 78 -9.47 -6.70 -8.62
C SER A 78 -8.49 -6.63 -7.45
N ILE A 79 -8.91 -6.09 -6.31
CA ILE A 79 -8.10 -6.08 -5.09
C ILE A 79 -7.89 -7.51 -4.58
N ALA A 80 -8.95 -8.31 -4.47
CA ALA A 80 -8.84 -9.70 -4.00
C ALA A 80 -7.94 -10.56 -4.90
N GLU A 81 -8.08 -10.44 -6.22
CA GLU A 81 -7.24 -11.11 -7.21
C GLU A 81 -5.78 -10.68 -7.10
N SER A 82 -5.52 -9.38 -6.89
CA SER A 82 -4.16 -8.87 -6.72
C SER A 82 -3.51 -9.37 -5.42
N VAL A 83 -4.28 -9.45 -4.33
CA VAL A 83 -3.81 -10.01 -3.05
C VAL A 83 -3.50 -11.50 -3.20
N GLU A 84 -4.36 -12.26 -3.90
CA GLU A 84 -4.09 -13.68 -4.17
C GLU A 84 -2.86 -13.86 -5.08
N ALA A 85 -2.74 -13.06 -6.12
CA ALA A 85 -1.58 -13.04 -7.03
C ALA A 85 -0.27 -12.80 -6.26
N HIS A 86 -0.27 -11.88 -5.28
CA HIS A 86 0.89 -11.65 -4.41
C HIS A 86 1.30 -12.93 -3.66
N PHE A 87 0.35 -13.64 -3.05
CA PHE A 87 0.65 -14.90 -2.35
C PHE A 87 1.02 -16.05 -3.29
N LEU A 88 0.55 -16.04 -4.54
CA LEU A 88 1.01 -16.94 -5.60
C LEU A 88 2.40 -16.59 -6.15
N GLY A 89 2.98 -15.45 -5.77
CA GLY A 89 4.25 -14.94 -6.31
C GLY A 89 4.13 -14.31 -7.69
N LEU A 90 2.93 -14.04 -8.18
CA LEU A 90 2.65 -13.36 -9.45
C LEU A 90 2.73 -11.84 -9.26
N GLY A 91 3.90 -11.35 -8.89
CA GLY A 91 4.09 -9.99 -8.39
C GLY A 91 3.75 -8.88 -9.40
N HIS A 92 4.09 -9.04 -10.69
CA HIS A 92 3.73 -8.07 -11.72
C HIS A 92 2.21 -7.91 -11.84
N VAL A 93 1.48 -9.03 -11.78
CA VAL A 93 0.00 -9.05 -11.80
C VAL A 93 -0.54 -8.39 -10.54
N ALA A 94 0.01 -8.71 -9.38
CA ALA A 94 -0.39 -8.15 -8.10
C ALA A 94 -0.22 -6.61 -8.06
N VAL A 95 0.88 -6.10 -8.59
CA VAL A 95 1.18 -4.66 -8.62
C VAL A 95 0.34 -3.94 -9.67
N ALA A 96 0.38 -4.41 -10.92
CA ALA A 96 -0.30 -3.77 -12.03
C ALA A 96 -1.83 -3.77 -11.84
N GLY A 97 -2.38 -4.79 -11.18
CA GLY A 97 -3.81 -4.88 -10.85
C GLY A 97 -4.28 -3.81 -9.87
N LEU A 98 -3.42 -3.35 -8.95
CA LEU A 98 -3.77 -2.36 -7.92
C LEU A 98 -3.59 -0.90 -8.36
N MET A 99 -2.66 -0.61 -9.26
CA MET A 99 -2.42 0.77 -9.73
C MET A 99 -3.66 1.50 -10.28
N PRO A 100 -4.48 0.89 -11.17
CA PRO A 100 -5.71 1.55 -11.63
C PRO A 100 -6.75 1.69 -10.51
N VAL A 101 -6.71 0.84 -9.46
CA VAL A 101 -7.60 0.94 -8.30
C VAL A 101 -7.29 2.21 -7.50
N VAL A 102 -6.00 2.47 -7.20
CA VAL A 102 -5.58 3.70 -6.50
C VAL A 102 -6.12 4.94 -7.22
N GLU A 103 -5.87 5.03 -8.54
CA GLU A 103 -6.32 6.15 -9.34
C GLU A 103 -7.86 6.24 -9.42
N GLY A 104 -8.53 5.13 -9.67
CA GLY A 104 -9.98 5.05 -9.81
C GLY A 104 -10.72 5.45 -8.54
N VAL A 105 -10.29 4.94 -7.38
CA VAL A 105 -10.85 5.28 -6.07
C VAL A 105 -10.59 6.75 -5.76
N GLY A 106 -9.34 7.23 -5.89
CA GLY A 106 -8.99 8.62 -5.61
C GLY A 106 -9.81 9.63 -6.43
N ARG A 107 -9.99 9.37 -7.73
CA ARG A 107 -10.81 10.21 -8.61
C ARG A 107 -12.29 10.25 -8.19
N ARG A 108 -12.86 9.10 -7.81
CA ARG A 108 -14.27 9.01 -7.37
C ARG A 108 -14.47 9.71 -6.03
N LEU A 109 -13.55 9.53 -5.08
CA LEU A 109 -13.58 10.21 -3.78
C LEU A 109 -13.49 11.73 -3.96
N TYR A 110 -12.55 12.21 -4.78
CA TYR A 110 -12.39 13.64 -5.05
C TYR A 110 -13.69 14.30 -5.56
N GLU A 111 -14.38 13.66 -6.52
CA GLU A 111 -15.66 14.14 -7.03
C GLU A 111 -16.79 14.02 -5.99
N HIS A 112 -16.85 12.90 -5.26
CA HIS A 112 -17.85 12.68 -4.22
C HIS A 112 -17.76 13.70 -3.08
N LYS A 113 -16.55 14.08 -2.69
CA LYS A 113 -16.27 15.14 -1.71
C LYS A 113 -16.44 16.55 -2.27
N LYS A 114 -16.94 16.68 -3.52
CA LYS A 114 -17.24 17.96 -4.21
C LYS A 114 -16.02 18.87 -4.34
N LEU A 115 -14.82 18.29 -4.45
CA LEU A 115 -13.58 19.04 -4.60
C LEU A 115 -13.32 19.45 -6.06
N GLY A 116 -14.02 18.82 -7.01
CA GLY A 116 -13.95 19.12 -8.44
C GLY A 116 -14.35 17.92 -9.30
N PRO A 117 -14.19 18.01 -10.64
CA PRO A 117 -14.53 16.90 -11.54
C PRO A 117 -13.53 15.73 -11.43
N ARG A 118 -14.03 14.49 -11.57
CA ARG A 118 -13.18 13.27 -11.53
C ARG A 118 -12.17 13.16 -12.69
N ARG A 119 -12.44 13.83 -13.82
CA ARG A 119 -11.62 13.80 -15.04
C ARG A 119 -10.78 15.08 -15.19
N GLY A 120 -9.74 14.98 -16.02
CA GLY A 120 -8.81 16.08 -16.33
C GLY A 120 -7.37 15.78 -15.90
N ASN A 121 -6.49 16.75 -16.15
CA ASN A 121 -5.06 16.68 -15.85
C ASN A 121 -4.77 16.96 -14.37
N GLY A 122 -3.58 16.58 -13.89
CA GLY A 122 -3.14 16.85 -12.51
C GLY A 122 -3.70 15.87 -11.48
N ILE A 123 -3.43 14.57 -11.63
CA ILE A 123 -3.88 13.55 -10.68
C ILE A 123 -3.31 13.81 -9.26
N VAL A 124 -2.02 14.17 -9.17
CA VAL A 124 -1.36 14.53 -7.91
C VAL A 124 -2.08 15.68 -7.20
N ASN A 125 -2.46 16.73 -7.91
CA ASN A 125 -3.19 17.87 -7.31
C ASN A 125 -4.55 17.45 -6.74
N ARG A 126 -5.24 16.49 -7.37
CA ARG A 126 -6.50 15.95 -6.82
C ARG A 126 -6.27 15.17 -5.53
N PHE A 127 -5.23 14.34 -5.49
CA PHE A 127 -4.88 13.63 -4.27
C PHE A 127 -4.43 14.60 -3.16
N ASN A 128 -3.65 15.64 -3.48
CA ASN A 128 -3.27 16.67 -2.51
C ASN A 128 -4.51 17.34 -1.90
N ALA A 129 -5.45 17.78 -2.72
CA ALA A 129 -6.70 18.38 -2.27
C ALA A 129 -7.58 17.39 -1.48
N LEU A 130 -7.59 16.12 -1.85
CA LEU A 130 -8.31 15.08 -1.11
C LEU A 130 -7.68 14.84 0.27
N THR A 131 -6.36 14.84 0.37
CA THR A 131 -5.62 14.74 1.62
C THR A 131 -5.83 15.99 2.49
N ASP A 132 -5.79 17.19 1.91
CA ASP A 132 -6.08 18.45 2.62
C ASP A 132 -7.48 18.42 3.24
N PHE A 133 -8.45 17.98 2.46
CA PHE A 133 -9.83 17.79 2.92
C PHE A 133 -9.90 16.77 4.07
N ALA A 134 -9.22 15.62 3.95
CA ALA A 134 -9.22 14.60 4.99
C ALA A 134 -8.56 15.09 6.30
N ILE A 135 -7.48 15.86 6.22
CA ILE A 135 -6.82 16.48 7.38
C ILE A 135 -7.79 17.45 8.07
N ALA A 136 -8.47 18.30 7.31
CA ALA A 136 -9.47 19.21 7.85
C ALA A 136 -10.61 18.46 8.56
N GLU A 137 -11.12 17.39 7.95
CA GLU A 137 -12.21 16.57 8.50
C GLU A 137 -11.78 15.83 9.79
N VAL A 138 -10.55 15.31 9.85
CA VAL A 138 -9.99 14.69 11.07
C VAL A 138 -9.84 15.71 12.20
N ASN A 139 -9.36 16.92 11.90
CA ASN A 139 -9.22 17.99 12.89
C ASN A 139 -10.57 18.45 13.46
N GLU A 140 -11.58 18.59 12.59
CA GLU A 140 -12.93 18.99 13.00
C GLU A 140 -13.58 17.92 13.90
N ARG A 141 -13.45 16.65 13.51
CA ARG A 141 -14.11 15.53 14.19
C ARG A 141 -13.33 14.95 15.37
N LYS A 142 -12.05 15.32 15.53
CA LYS A 142 -11.12 14.78 16.56
C LYS A 142 -11.07 13.25 16.55
N LEU A 143 -10.91 12.66 15.37
CA LEU A 143 -10.95 11.21 15.19
C LEU A 143 -9.60 10.55 15.53
N GLY A 144 -9.63 9.60 16.48
CA GLY A 144 -8.43 8.89 16.93
C GLY A 144 -7.41 9.82 17.60
N ASP A 145 -6.14 9.42 17.60
CA ASP A 145 -5.05 10.36 17.79
C ASP A 145 -4.87 11.15 16.48
N TYR A 146 -5.58 12.27 16.38
CA TYR A 146 -5.66 13.08 15.17
C TYR A 146 -4.28 13.51 14.65
N ALA A 147 -3.28 13.64 15.53
CA ALA A 147 -1.91 13.95 15.12
C ALA A 147 -1.29 12.77 14.35
N GLU A 148 -1.52 11.53 14.80
CA GLU A 148 -1.06 10.32 14.12
C GLU A 148 -1.69 10.19 12.74
N VAL A 149 -3.01 10.37 12.67
CA VAL A 149 -3.76 10.32 11.40
C VAL A 149 -3.32 11.43 10.44
N HIS A 150 -3.04 12.63 10.94
CA HIS A 150 -2.49 13.72 10.13
C HIS A 150 -1.13 13.33 9.52
N SER A 151 -0.27 12.66 10.30
CA SER A 151 1.06 12.26 9.84
C SER A 151 0.99 11.14 8.80
N MET A 152 0.07 10.19 8.99
CA MET A 152 -0.28 9.20 7.97
C MET A 152 -0.72 9.86 6.66
N LEU A 153 -1.63 10.83 6.72
CA LEU A 153 -2.11 11.57 5.54
C LEU A 153 -1.00 12.39 4.86
N ASN A 154 -0.12 13.03 5.63
CA ASN A 154 1.03 13.76 5.07
C ASN A 154 2.03 12.82 4.38
N SER A 155 2.36 11.68 5.00
CA SER A 155 3.24 10.68 4.38
C SER A 155 2.66 10.13 3.08
N PHE A 156 1.33 9.98 2.98
CA PHE A 156 0.67 9.61 1.73
C PHE A 156 0.81 10.68 0.65
N ARG A 157 0.66 11.96 1.01
CA ARG A 157 0.88 13.07 0.07
C ARG A 157 2.30 13.03 -0.51
N VAL A 158 3.29 12.84 0.36
CA VAL A 158 4.71 12.73 -0.03
C VAL A 158 4.92 11.53 -0.94
N PHE A 159 4.39 10.35 -0.57
CA PHE A 159 4.46 9.13 -1.37
C PHE A 159 3.91 9.33 -2.79
N LEU A 160 2.70 9.91 -2.91
CA LEU A 160 2.05 10.09 -4.20
C LEU A 160 2.80 11.05 -5.12
N GLY A 161 3.27 12.17 -4.59
CA GLY A 161 3.96 13.20 -5.38
C GLY A 161 5.41 12.85 -5.70
N GLY A 162 6.16 12.32 -4.73
CA GLY A 162 7.59 12.02 -4.87
C GLY A 162 7.88 10.70 -5.56
N PHE A 163 6.95 9.73 -5.48
CA PHE A 163 7.22 8.35 -5.91
C PHE A 163 6.13 7.82 -6.84
N PHE A 164 4.89 7.70 -6.38
CA PHE A 164 3.88 6.94 -7.11
C PHE A 164 3.51 7.56 -8.48
N TYR A 165 3.40 8.88 -8.56
CA TYR A 165 3.08 9.62 -9.80
C TYR A 165 4.24 10.50 -10.29
N SER A 166 5.45 10.35 -9.75
CA SER A 166 6.61 11.07 -10.28
C SER A 166 6.92 10.64 -11.71
N ASP A 167 7.76 11.42 -12.38
CA ASP A 167 8.24 11.06 -13.71
C ASP A 167 9.17 9.84 -13.60
N SER A 168 8.91 8.83 -14.43
CA SER A 168 9.63 7.54 -14.42
C SER A 168 11.11 7.69 -14.77
N GLU A 169 11.49 8.71 -15.54
CA GLU A 169 12.90 8.95 -15.90
C GLU A 169 13.74 9.44 -14.72
N VAL A 170 13.10 10.06 -13.71
CA VAL A 170 13.76 10.66 -12.55
C VAL A 170 13.31 10.00 -11.23
N TYR A 171 12.80 8.77 -11.30
CA TYR A 171 12.37 8.02 -10.12
C TYR A 171 13.54 7.82 -9.14
N PRO A 172 13.40 8.20 -7.86
CA PRO A 172 14.55 8.45 -6.99
C PRO A 172 15.15 7.21 -6.31
N ILE A 173 14.48 6.05 -6.35
CA ILE A 173 14.89 4.85 -5.62
C ILE A 173 14.85 3.58 -6.51
N SER A 174 15.47 2.49 -6.06
CA SER A 174 15.69 1.28 -6.85
C SER A 174 14.43 0.46 -7.11
N ASP A 175 13.46 0.48 -6.20
CA ASP A 175 12.32 -0.45 -6.24
C ASP A 175 11.34 -0.23 -7.42
N LYS A 176 11.43 0.91 -8.11
CA LYS A 176 10.54 1.31 -9.21
C LYS A 176 9.03 1.23 -8.91
N THR A 177 8.60 1.51 -7.67
CA THR A 177 7.16 1.66 -7.36
C THR A 177 6.62 2.98 -7.93
N ASN A 178 6.39 3.03 -9.24
CA ASN A 178 5.89 4.20 -9.97
C ASN A 178 4.81 3.80 -10.96
N ARG A 179 3.64 4.45 -10.86
CA ARG A 179 2.48 4.17 -11.71
C ARG A 179 2.80 4.40 -13.18
N ASN A 180 3.45 5.51 -13.52
CA ASN A 180 3.70 5.86 -14.92
C ASN A 180 4.63 4.84 -15.58
N GLY A 181 5.74 4.48 -14.92
CA GLY A 181 6.70 3.53 -15.46
C GLY A 181 6.10 2.14 -15.69
N VAL A 182 5.34 1.63 -14.71
CA VAL A 182 4.66 0.33 -14.85
C VAL A 182 3.57 0.36 -15.93
N THR A 183 2.69 1.36 -15.92
CA THR A 183 1.51 1.38 -16.83
C THR A 183 1.83 1.82 -18.25
N HIS A 184 2.97 2.47 -18.49
CA HIS A 184 3.43 2.89 -19.81
C HIS A 184 4.59 2.04 -20.35
N GLY A 185 4.98 0.97 -19.64
CA GLY A 185 6.00 0.03 -20.10
C GLY A 185 7.41 0.62 -20.14
N ALA A 186 7.69 1.60 -19.28
CA ALA A 186 9.05 2.12 -19.11
C ALA A 186 9.94 1.19 -18.28
N TYR A 187 9.34 0.22 -17.59
CA TYR A 187 9.97 -0.75 -16.70
C TYR A 187 9.77 -2.17 -17.22
N ASP A 188 10.77 -3.03 -17.03
CA ASP A 188 10.74 -4.44 -17.41
C ASP A 188 10.41 -5.38 -16.22
N ASP A 189 10.48 -6.68 -16.46
CA ASP A 189 10.16 -7.70 -15.46
C ASP A 189 11.11 -7.70 -14.24
N GLY A 190 12.32 -7.16 -14.39
CA GLY A 190 13.31 -7.01 -13.31
C GLY A 190 13.13 -5.74 -12.48
N ASP A 191 12.44 -4.74 -13.04
CA ASP A 191 12.24 -3.43 -12.40
C ASP A 191 11.11 -3.43 -11.37
N PHE A 192 9.98 -4.09 -11.66
CA PHE A 192 8.80 -4.09 -10.77
C PHE A 192 8.24 -5.50 -10.58
N GLY A 193 7.33 -5.66 -9.62
CA GLY A 193 6.72 -6.96 -9.30
C GLY A 193 7.32 -7.63 -8.07
N SER A 194 8.09 -6.89 -7.27
CA SER A 194 8.47 -7.34 -5.93
C SER A 194 7.28 -7.23 -4.96
N PRO A 195 7.27 -8.02 -3.88
CA PRO A 195 6.35 -7.81 -2.76
C PRO A 195 6.41 -6.39 -2.18
N LEU A 196 7.57 -5.71 -2.20
CA LEU A 196 7.69 -4.32 -1.76
C LEU A 196 6.77 -3.39 -2.58
N ASN A 197 6.79 -3.52 -3.91
CA ASN A 197 5.91 -2.76 -4.80
C ASN A 197 4.44 -3.00 -4.48
N PHE A 198 4.08 -4.25 -4.20
CA PHE A 198 2.73 -4.64 -3.84
C PHE A 198 2.30 -3.97 -2.52
N TYR A 199 3.13 -4.03 -1.48
CA TYR A 199 2.83 -3.40 -0.18
C TYR A 199 2.67 -1.89 -0.29
N LYS A 200 3.55 -1.21 -1.02
CA LYS A 200 3.45 0.24 -1.25
C LYS A 200 2.17 0.60 -2.01
N THR A 201 1.82 -0.17 -3.04
CA THR A 201 0.62 0.09 -3.86
C THR A 201 -0.67 -0.21 -3.08
N LEU A 202 -0.71 -1.31 -2.32
CA LEU A 202 -1.85 -1.66 -1.49
C LEU A 202 -2.03 -0.67 -0.33
N GLY A 203 -0.94 -0.21 0.29
CA GLY A 203 -0.98 0.83 1.32
C GLY A 203 -1.65 2.12 0.84
N ALA A 204 -1.49 2.48 -0.44
CA ALA A 204 -2.20 3.61 -1.02
C ALA A 204 -3.73 3.38 -1.07
N ILE A 205 -4.18 2.15 -1.32
CA ILE A 205 -5.59 1.77 -1.27
C ILE A 205 -6.10 1.80 0.17
N ASP A 206 -5.31 1.32 1.13
CA ASP A 206 -5.67 1.37 2.55
C ASP A 206 -5.84 2.81 3.05
N MET A 207 -4.96 3.72 2.63
CA MET A 207 -5.10 5.14 2.92
C MET A 207 -6.37 5.72 2.32
N LEU A 208 -6.74 5.31 1.09
CA LEU A 208 -8.00 5.70 0.50
C LEU A 208 -9.21 5.10 1.24
N CYS A 209 -9.08 3.91 1.82
CA CYS A 209 -10.11 3.39 2.72
C CYS A 209 -10.28 4.26 3.97
N LEU A 210 -9.17 4.73 4.55
CA LEU A 210 -9.19 5.66 5.67
C LEU A 210 -9.88 6.97 5.27
N ILE A 211 -9.50 7.59 4.14
CA ILE A 211 -10.12 8.84 3.65
C ILE A 211 -11.62 8.67 3.35
N ALA A 212 -12.01 7.51 2.82
CA ALA A 212 -13.41 7.26 2.44
C ALA A 212 -14.33 7.08 3.66
N SER A 213 -13.85 6.40 4.71
CA SER A 213 -14.70 5.95 5.82
C SER A 213 -14.37 6.60 7.17
N PHE A 214 -13.18 7.18 7.30
CA PHE A 214 -12.58 7.67 8.55
C PHE A 214 -12.61 6.67 9.72
N GLN A 215 -12.64 5.37 9.40
CA GLN A 215 -12.57 4.29 10.37
C GLN A 215 -11.12 3.84 10.56
N VAL A 216 -10.48 4.29 11.65
CA VAL A 216 -9.05 4.13 11.92
C VAL A 216 -8.62 2.71 12.35
N PHE A 217 -9.55 1.88 12.81
CA PHE A 217 -9.22 0.53 13.27
C PHE A 217 -9.24 -0.48 12.12
N PRO A 218 -8.36 -1.50 12.11
CA PRO A 218 -8.47 -2.62 11.18
C PRO A 218 -9.77 -3.40 11.40
N PRO A 219 -10.30 -4.10 10.38
CA PRO A 219 -11.36 -5.08 10.59
C PRO A 219 -10.89 -6.20 11.52
N LYS A 220 -11.81 -6.72 12.34
CA LYS A 220 -11.55 -7.89 13.19
C LYS A 220 -11.51 -9.15 12.31
N ALA A 221 -10.67 -10.10 12.69
CA ALA A 221 -10.68 -11.42 12.08
C ALA A 221 -12.02 -12.13 12.35
N THR A 222 -12.58 -12.74 11.31
CA THR A 222 -13.73 -13.65 11.31
C THR A 222 -13.28 -15.07 10.96
N PRO A 223 -14.11 -16.11 11.21
CA PRO A 223 -13.82 -17.47 10.78
C PRO A 223 -13.50 -17.57 9.27
N GLU A 224 -14.22 -16.84 8.43
CA GLU A 224 -14.02 -16.81 6.98
C GLU A 224 -12.69 -16.15 6.63
N SER A 225 -12.32 -15.06 7.31
CA SER A 225 -11.01 -14.42 7.08
C SER A 225 -9.85 -15.29 7.55
N ASN A 226 -10.04 -16.08 8.61
CA ASN A 226 -9.03 -17.04 9.06
C ASN A 226 -8.86 -18.17 8.03
N ALA A 227 -9.95 -18.68 7.47
CA ALA A 227 -9.91 -19.67 6.40
C ALA A 227 -9.20 -19.13 5.15
N LEU A 228 -9.50 -17.89 4.74
CA LEU A 228 -8.82 -17.24 3.62
C LEU A 228 -7.32 -16.97 3.92
N ALA A 229 -6.98 -16.61 5.15
CA ALA A 229 -5.59 -16.45 5.56
C ALA A 229 -4.80 -17.77 5.48
N MET A 230 -5.43 -18.90 5.88
CA MET A 230 -4.85 -20.23 5.72
C MET A 230 -4.66 -20.61 4.25
N HIS A 231 -5.60 -20.24 3.38
CA HIS A 231 -5.45 -20.40 1.92
C HIS A 231 -4.24 -19.61 1.40
N TYR A 232 -4.13 -18.32 1.75
CA TYR A 232 -2.99 -17.48 1.39
C TYR A 232 -1.64 -18.04 1.87
N GLN A 233 -1.59 -18.57 3.09
CA GLN A 233 -0.39 -19.25 3.59
C GLN A 233 -0.07 -20.52 2.78
N SER A 234 -1.09 -21.31 2.44
CA SER A 234 -0.93 -22.57 1.70
C SER A 234 -0.37 -22.33 0.30
N ILE A 235 -0.93 -21.38 -0.45
CA ILE A 235 -0.48 -21.05 -1.80
C ILE A 235 0.92 -20.40 -1.80
N ARG A 236 1.23 -19.58 -0.78
CA ARG A 236 2.59 -19.03 -0.59
C ARG A 236 3.62 -20.13 -0.37
N ASN A 237 3.31 -21.10 0.49
CA ASN A 237 4.20 -22.21 0.78
C ASN A 237 4.43 -23.11 -0.44
N LEU A 238 3.36 -23.40 -1.20
CA LEU A 238 3.44 -24.16 -2.45
C LEU A 238 4.28 -23.44 -3.52
N ASN A 239 4.11 -22.12 -3.66
CA ASN A 239 4.91 -21.32 -4.59
C ASN A 239 6.39 -21.31 -4.19
N ASN A 240 6.70 -21.05 -2.92
CA ASN A 240 8.07 -21.06 -2.42
C ASN A 240 8.74 -22.42 -2.67
N TYR A 241 8.05 -23.52 -2.36
CA TYR A 241 8.53 -24.87 -2.62
C TYR A 241 8.79 -25.14 -4.11
N SER A 242 7.90 -24.66 -4.98
CA SER A 242 8.05 -24.82 -6.42
C SER A 242 9.26 -24.04 -6.93
N ARG A 243 9.42 -22.77 -6.52
CA ARG A 243 10.55 -21.92 -6.90
C ARG A 243 11.88 -22.48 -6.45
N ASP A 244 11.96 -23.02 -5.23
CA ASP A 244 13.17 -23.68 -4.72
C ASP A 244 13.55 -24.94 -5.53
N LYS A 245 12.56 -25.66 -6.05
CA LYS A 245 12.81 -26.80 -6.93
C LYS A 245 13.25 -26.38 -8.33
N TRP A 246 12.58 -25.38 -8.90
CA TRP A 246 12.92 -24.86 -10.22
C TRP A 246 14.31 -24.21 -10.22
N SER A 247 14.65 -23.42 -9.20
CA SER A 247 15.98 -22.80 -9.10
C SER A 247 17.09 -23.84 -9.00
N LYS A 248 16.87 -24.95 -8.28
CA LYS A 248 17.79 -26.10 -8.26
C LYS A 248 17.88 -26.81 -9.61
N PHE A 249 16.76 -26.95 -10.32
CA PHE A 249 16.71 -27.59 -11.64
C PHE A 249 17.43 -26.78 -12.72
N PHE A 250 17.42 -25.44 -12.63
CA PHE A 250 18.12 -24.55 -13.56
C PHE A 250 19.56 -24.21 -13.13
N ALA A 251 19.98 -24.59 -11.92
CA ALA A 251 21.32 -24.33 -11.38
C ALA A 251 22.29 -25.51 -11.52
N GLU A 252 21.86 -26.65 -12.06
CA GLU A 252 22.76 -27.74 -12.46
C GLU A 252 23.20 -27.56 -13.92
N PRO A 253 24.51 -27.61 -14.23
CA PRO A 253 25.06 -27.37 -15.57
C PRO A 253 24.74 -28.47 -16.58
#